data_AF-W9TRN4-F1
#
_entry.id   AF-W9TRN4-F1
#
_cell.length_a   1.000
_cell.length_b   1.000
_cell.length_c   1.000
_cell.angle_alpha   90.00
_cell.angle_beta   90.00
_cell.angle_gamma   90.00
#
_symmetry.space_group_name_H-M   'P 1'
#
loop_
_entity.id
_entity.type
_entity.pdbx_description
1 polymer ?
#
loop_
_entity_poly.entity_id
_entity_poly.type
_entity_poly.pdbx_seq_one_letter_code
_entity_poly.pdbx_strand_id
1 'polypeptide(L)'
;MLYDFQQSPQKLSDEQMAMLIGSVFRFSVADITFTSDLINRRGLIVPQDYPINEGTRLEPFFKRALLCNFDCYITEQLIPMWRAQYDGGSLAQLVQQVSLYALEDYLRQSPKIAVMHNADDVILGPGDIGFLRRTLGERLTLYPRGGHCGNLEYRVNAKHMLEFFRG
;
A
#
# COMPACT_ATOMS: atom_id res chain seq x y z
N MET A 1 7.22 8.30 -19.04
CA MET A 1 6.02 9.15 -18.89
C MET A 1 6.10 10.06 -17.66
N LEU A 2 6.07 9.54 -16.42
CA LEU A 2 6.14 10.42 -15.22
C LEU A 2 7.51 11.09 -15.05
N TYR A 3 8.60 10.37 -15.27
CA TYR A 3 9.95 10.93 -15.24
C TYR A 3 10.11 12.09 -16.24
N ASP A 4 9.70 11.87 -17.50
CA ASP A 4 9.79 12.88 -18.56
C ASP A 4 8.90 14.10 -18.25
N PHE A 5 7.72 13.88 -17.67
CA PHE A 5 6.84 14.95 -17.19
C PHE A 5 7.49 15.78 -16.08
N GLN A 6 8.19 15.15 -15.12
CA GLN A 6 8.91 15.86 -14.06
C GLN A 6 10.20 16.56 -14.54
N GLN A 7 10.68 16.25 -15.74
CA GLN A 7 11.78 16.96 -16.41
C GLN A 7 11.28 18.11 -17.30
N SER A 8 9.97 18.27 -17.48
CA SER A 8 9.40 19.30 -18.37
C SER A 8 9.15 20.62 -17.63
N PRO A 9 8.84 21.71 -18.36
CA PRO A 9 8.38 22.96 -17.76
C PRO A 9 7.07 22.83 -16.95
N GLN A 10 6.32 21.74 -17.14
CA GLN A 10 5.06 21.45 -16.44
C GLN A 10 5.26 20.59 -15.18
N LYS A 11 6.50 20.39 -14.73
CA LYS A 11 6.80 19.64 -13.50
C LYS A 11 6.02 20.18 -12.32
N LEU A 12 5.67 19.28 -11.41
CA LEU A 12 5.02 19.65 -10.15
C LEU A 12 6.12 19.95 -9.12
N SER A 13 5.87 20.89 -8.21
CA SER A 13 6.68 20.99 -7.00
C SER A 13 6.44 19.77 -6.12
N ASP A 14 7.34 19.55 -5.15
CA ASP A 14 7.19 18.45 -4.20
C ASP A 14 5.87 18.58 -3.41
N GLU A 15 5.45 19.80 -3.08
CA GLU A 15 4.18 20.07 -2.40
C GLU A 15 2.97 19.75 -3.29
N GLN A 16 3.03 20.11 -4.58
CA GLN A 16 1.97 19.78 -5.53
C GLN A 16 1.86 18.27 -5.77
N MET A 17 3.00 17.58 -5.85
CA MET A 17 3.04 16.12 -5.95
C MET A 17 2.51 15.46 -4.69
N ALA A 18 2.94 15.91 -3.50
CA ALA A 18 2.44 15.41 -2.23
C ALA A 18 0.94 15.62 -2.08
N MET A 19 0.40 16.77 -2.52
CA MET A 19 -1.04 17.03 -2.55
C MET A 19 -1.77 16.06 -3.48
N LEU A 20 -1.25 15.83 -4.70
CA LEU A 20 -1.84 14.89 -5.65
C LEU A 20 -1.86 13.46 -5.09
N ILE A 21 -0.73 12.99 -4.57
CA ILE A 21 -0.60 11.68 -3.93
C ILE A 21 -1.59 11.57 -2.77
N GLY A 22 -1.56 12.53 -1.84
CA GLY A 22 -2.46 12.57 -0.69
C GLY A 22 -3.94 12.57 -1.07
N SER A 23 -4.30 13.22 -2.18
CA SER A 23 -5.68 13.24 -2.69
C SER A 23 -6.12 11.87 -3.21
N VAL A 24 -5.26 11.18 -3.97
CA VAL A 24 -5.51 9.82 -4.44
C VAL A 24 -5.67 8.86 -3.25
N PHE A 25 -4.76 8.91 -2.28
CA PHE A 25 -4.88 8.11 -1.07
C PHE A 25 -6.15 8.42 -0.28
N ARG A 26 -6.55 9.69 -0.19
CA ARG A 26 -7.80 10.08 0.48
C ARG A 26 -9.03 9.45 -0.18
N PHE A 27 -9.07 9.41 -1.51
CA PHE A 27 -10.16 8.75 -2.24
C PHE A 27 -10.15 7.24 -2.04
N SER A 28 -8.98 6.60 -2.15
CA SER A 28 -8.87 5.15 -1.89
C SER A 28 -9.29 4.77 -0.47
N VAL A 29 -8.94 5.59 0.51
CA VAL A 29 -9.36 5.38 1.91
C VAL A 29 -10.87 5.60 2.09
N ALA A 30 -11.46 6.59 1.43
CA ALA A 30 -12.90 6.78 1.45
C ALA A 30 -13.64 5.57 0.85
N ASP A 31 -13.14 5.02 -0.25
CA ASP A 31 -13.71 3.84 -0.90
C ASP A 31 -13.65 2.59 -0.03
N ILE A 32 -12.48 2.29 0.56
CA ILE A 32 -12.36 1.12 1.45
C ILE A 32 -13.18 1.29 2.72
N THR A 33 -13.28 2.51 3.26
CA THR A 33 -14.08 2.82 4.45
C THR A 33 -15.56 2.62 4.18
N PHE A 34 -16.08 3.19 3.09
CA PHE A 34 -17.48 3.04 2.69
C PHE A 34 -17.83 1.57 2.41
N THR A 35 -17.01 0.89 1.62
CA THR A 35 -17.27 -0.49 1.20
C THR A 35 -17.23 -1.45 2.39
N SER A 36 -16.23 -1.29 3.27
CA SER A 36 -16.10 -2.10 4.48
C SER A 36 -17.26 -1.85 5.44
N ASP A 37 -17.70 -0.60 5.59
CA ASP A 37 -18.82 -0.25 6.45
C ASP A 37 -20.14 -0.85 5.95
N LEU A 38 -20.41 -0.70 4.65
CA LEU A 38 -21.62 -1.18 4.00
C LEU A 38 -21.76 -2.70 4.07
N ILE A 39 -20.72 -3.43 3.62
CA ILE A 39 -20.74 -4.90 3.55
C ILE A 39 -20.90 -5.50 4.95
N ASN A 40 -20.25 -4.91 5.95
CA ASN A 40 -20.27 -5.41 7.31
C ASN A 40 -21.37 -4.77 8.19
N ARG A 41 -22.24 -3.92 7.62
CA ARG A 41 -23.34 -3.22 8.31
C ARG A 41 -22.89 -2.53 9.60
N ARG A 42 -21.77 -1.80 9.56
CA ARG A 42 -21.16 -1.21 10.76
C ARG A 42 -21.82 0.07 11.24
N GLY A 43 -22.50 0.81 10.36
CA GLY A 43 -23.23 2.03 10.75
C GLY A 43 -22.38 3.30 10.82
N LEU A 44 -21.10 3.24 10.43
CA LEU A 44 -20.16 4.37 10.50
C LEU A 44 -20.41 5.40 9.38
N ILE A 45 -20.66 4.91 8.16
CA ILE A 45 -20.89 5.73 6.96
C ILE A 45 -22.34 5.60 6.51
N VAL A 46 -22.83 4.37 6.39
CA VAL A 46 -24.17 3.99 5.96
C VAL A 46 -24.95 3.51 7.20
N PRO A 47 -26.12 4.07 7.52
CA PRO A 47 -26.96 3.54 8.59
C PRO A 47 -27.31 2.07 8.37
N GLN A 48 -27.34 1.25 9.43
CA GLN A 48 -27.38 -0.22 9.33
C GLN A 48 -28.55 -0.78 8.51
N ASP A 49 -29.71 -0.12 8.59
CA ASP A 49 -30.94 -0.53 7.89
C ASP A 49 -31.25 0.35 6.65
N TYR A 50 -30.28 1.14 6.19
CA TYR A 50 -30.47 1.98 5.01
C TYR A 50 -30.48 1.12 3.72
N PRO A 51 -31.55 1.17 2.90
CA PRO A 51 -31.66 0.33 1.71
C PRO A 51 -30.80 0.91 0.57
N ILE A 52 -29.59 0.36 0.38
CA ILE A 52 -28.77 0.64 -0.81
C ILE A 52 -29.20 -0.29 -1.96
N ASN A 53 -29.41 0.30 -3.13
CA ASN A 53 -29.73 -0.35 -4.41
C ASN A 53 -29.05 0.41 -5.57
N GLU A 54 -29.25 -0.06 -6.81
CA GLU A 54 -28.62 0.49 -8.02
C GLU A 54 -28.99 1.95 -8.29
N GLY A 55 -30.15 2.42 -7.79
CA GLY A 55 -30.61 3.81 -7.92
C GLY A 55 -30.16 4.72 -6.77
N THR A 56 -29.43 4.20 -5.78
CA THR A 56 -29.07 4.96 -4.59
C THR A 56 -27.99 5.99 -4.89
N ARG A 57 -28.25 7.26 -4.58
CA ARG A 57 -27.24 8.32 -4.71
C ARG A 57 -26.17 8.15 -3.62
N LEU A 58 -24.93 7.84 -4.03
CA LEU A 58 -23.82 7.60 -3.11
C LEU A 58 -23.08 8.86 -2.63
N GLU A 59 -23.34 10.03 -3.23
CA GLU A 59 -22.68 11.30 -2.90
C GLU A 59 -22.69 11.65 -1.39
N PRO A 60 -23.79 11.49 -0.63
CA PRO A 60 -23.77 11.73 0.82
C PRO A 60 -22.82 10.81 1.58
N PHE A 61 -22.77 9.52 1.20
CA PHE A 61 -21.89 8.54 1.83
C PHE A 61 -20.43 8.77 1.48
N PHE A 62 -20.14 9.16 0.24
CA PHE A 62 -18.80 9.54 -0.18
C PHE A 62 -18.29 10.75 0.61
N LYS A 63 -19.10 11.81 0.73
CA LYS A 63 -18.76 13.00 1.56
C LYS A 63 -18.47 12.62 3.01
N ARG A 64 -19.25 11.70 3.57
CA ARG A 64 -19.03 11.18 4.93
C ARG A 64 -17.74 10.37 5.03
N ALA A 65 -17.48 9.49 4.06
CA ALA A 65 -16.29 8.65 4.01
C ALA A 65 -15.00 9.48 3.88
N LEU A 66 -15.01 10.61 3.17
CA LEU A 66 -13.86 11.53 3.06
C LEU A 66 -13.38 12.10 4.42
N LEU A 67 -14.25 12.10 5.44
CA LEU A 67 -13.91 12.55 6.79
C LEU A 67 -13.15 11.48 7.60
N CYS A 68 -13.21 10.21 7.17
CA CYS A 68 -12.48 9.11 7.79
C CYS A 68 -11.15 8.92 7.04
N ASN A 69 -10.05 9.30 7.68
CA ASN A 69 -8.69 9.05 7.16
C ASN A 69 -8.27 7.59 7.42
N PHE A 70 -7.03 7.24 7.04
CA PHE A 70 -6.57 5.85 7.15
C PHE A 70 -6.52 5.38 8.60
N ASP A 71 -6.12 6.25 9.54
CA ASP A 71 -6.18 5.95 10.97
C ASP A 71 -7.59 5.60 11.41
N CYS A 72 -8.59 6.42 11.04
CA CYS A 72 -10.00 6.13 11.31
C CYS A 72 -10.45 4.77 10.73
N TYR A 73 -10.08 4.44 9.49
CA TYR A 73 -10.37 3.11 8.93
C TYR A 73 -9.75 1.98 9.76
N ILE A 74 -8.48 2.13 10.14
CA ILE A 74 -7.75 1.13 10.93
C ILE A 74 -8.40 0.94 12.30
N THR A 75 -8.73 2.02 13.01
CA THR A 75 -9.24 1.97 14.38
C THR A 75 -10.71 1.58 14.46
N GLU A 76 -11.55 2.10 13.58
CA GLU A 76 -13.00 1.88 13.62
C GLU A 76 -13.40 0.58 12.91
N GLN A 77 -12.61 0.13 11.93
CA GLN A 77 -12.99 -0.99 11.08
C GLN A 77 -12.04 -2.19 11.19
N LEU A 78 -10.79 -2.03 10.79
CA LEU A 78 -9.86 -3.15 10.63
C LEU A 78 -9.52 -3.83 11.96
N ILE A 79 -9.07 -3.07 12.95
CA ILE A 79 -8.63 -3.62 14.24
C ILE A 79 -9.77 -4.33 14.99
N PRO A 80 -10.98 -3.75 15.12
CA PRO A 80 -12.11 -4.45 15.74
C PRO A 80 -12.45 -5.77 15.05
N MET A 81 -12.41 -5.81 13.71
CA MET A 81 -12.62 -7.04 12.95
C MET A 81 -11.57 -8.09 13.29
N TRP A 82 -10.29 -7.71 13.22
CA TRP A 82 -9.17 -8.62 13.42
C TRP A 82 -9.17 -9.20 14.84
N ARG A 83 -9.50 -8.40 15.85
CA ARG A 83 -9.69 -8.84 17.23
C ARG A 83 -10.79 -9.89 17.36
N ALA A 84 -11.95 -9.60 16.77
CA ALA A 84 -13.12 -10.47 16.87
C ALA A 84 -12.92 -11.81 16.12
N GLN A 85 -12.19 -11.81 15.01
CA GLN A 85 -12.02 -13.01 14.16
C GLN A 85 -10.78 -13.84 14.48
N TYR A 86 -9.70 -13.21 14.95
CA TYR A 86 -8.38 -13.85 15.06
C TYR A 86 -7.74 -13.71 16.44
N ASP A 87 -8.50 -13.26 17.46
CA ASP A 87 -7.98 -12.96 18.80
C ASP A 87 -6.76 -12.01 18.74
N GLY A 88 -6.82 -11.06 17.79
CA GLY A 88 -5.75 -10.09 17.55
C GLY A 88 -5.54 -9.14 18.74
N GLY A 89 -4.34 -8.58 18.86
CA GLY A 89 -3.97 -7.65 19.93
C GLY A 89 -3.89 -6.21 19.45
N SER A 90 -2.66 -5.70 19.29
CA SER A 90 -2.37 -4.31 18.97
C SER A 90 -2.11 -4.10 17.47
N LEU A 91 -2.25 -2.86 16.99
CA LEU A 91 -1.88 -2.52 15.61
C LEU A 91 -0.41 -2.85 15.33
N ALA A 92 0.50 -2.63 16.28
CA ALA A 92 1.90 -3.00 16.13
C ALA A 92 2.08 -4.52 15.94
N GLN A 93 1.32 -5.33 16.67
CA GLN A 93 1.33 -6.79 16.47
C GLN A 93 0.78 -7.16 15.08
N LEU A 94 -0.31 -6.54 14.63
CA LEU A 94 -0.84 -6.78 13.28
C LEU A 94 0.20 -6.45 12.22
N VAL A 95 0.79 -5.25 12.29
CA VAL A 95 1.84 -4.80 11.37
C VAL A 95 3.00 -5.79 11.35
N GLN A 96 3.46 -6.24 12.52
CA GLN A 96 4.52 -7.23 12.59
C GLN A 96 4.12 -8.53 11.88
N GLN A 97 2.93 -9.06 12.13
CA GLN A 97 2.45 -10.32 11.56
C GLN A 97 2.25 -10.29 10.04
N VAL A 98 1.86 -9.15 9.47
CA VAL A 98 1.66 -8.99 8.02
C VAL A 98 2.88 -8.45 7.29
N SER A 99 3.95 -8.12 8.00
CA SER A 99 5.20 -7.63 7.41
C SER A 99 6.07 -8.75 6.85
N LEU A 100 7.00 -8.39 5.96
CA LEU A 100 8.04 -9.32 5.49
C LEU A 100 8.96 -9.81 6.62
N TYR A 101 9.08 -9.07 7.72
CA TYR A 101 9.87 -9.49 8.89
C TYR A 101 9.34 -10.80 9.49
N ALA A 102 8.01 -11.02 9.48
CA ALA A 102 7.43 -12.28 9.93
C ALA A 102 7.82 -13.49 9.06
N LEU A 103 8.29 -13.25 7.83
CA LEU A 103 8.70 -14.28 6.88
C LEU A 103 10.23 -14.37 6.73
N GLU A 104 11.02 -13.69 7.57
CA GLU A 104 12.48 -13.57 7.43
C GLU A 104 13.17 -14.92 7.24
N ASP A 105 12.90 -15.90 8.11
CA ASP A 105 13.56 -17.21 8.07
C ASP A 105 13.25 -17.97 6.78
N TYR A 106 11.99 -17.94 6.34
CA TYR A 106 11.58 -18.56 5.08
C TYR A 106 12.20 -17.84 3.87
N LEU A 107 12.18 -16.51 3.85
CA LEU A 107 12.77 -15.70 2.79
C LEU A 107 14.29 -15.91 2.69
N ARG A 108 14.98 -16.06 3.83
CA ARG A 108 16.42 -16.33 3.89
C ARG A 108 16.79 -17.68 3.30
N GLN A 109 15.99 -18.71 3.58
CA GLN A 109 16.28 -20.09 3.19
C GLN A 109 15.77 -20.45 1.79
N SER A 110 14.82 -19.69 1.24
CA SER A 110 14.15 -20.03 -0.01
C SER A 110 14.91 -19.53 -1.25
N PRO A 111 15.57 -20.40 -2.04
CA PRO A 111 16.31 -19.98 -3.24
C PRO A 111 15.39 -19.52 -4.38
N LYS A 112 14.10 -19.86 -4.33
CA LYS A 112 13.09 -19.56 -5.35
C LYS A 112 12.49 -18.14 -5.27
N ILE A 113 12.95 -17.31 -4.34
CA ILE A 113 12.43 -15.94 -4.14
C ILE A 113 13.56 -14.96 -4.31
N ALA A 114 13.38 -13.96 -5.17
CA ALA A 114 14.26 -12.80 -5.31
C ALA A 114 13.46 -11.51 -5.17
N VAL A 115 14.15 -10.44 -4.79
CA VAL A 115 13.55 -9.10 -4.63
C VAL A 115 14.26 -8.14 -5.56
N MET A 116 13.49 -7.34 -6.29
CA MET A 116 13.99 -6.21 -7.05
C MET A 116 13.37 -4.94 -6.50
N HIS A 117 14.18 -3.96 -6.10
CA HIS A 117 13.69 -2.78 -5.40
C HIS A 117 14.54 -1.53 -5.68
N ASN A 118 14.09 -0.36 -5.23
CA ASN A 118 14.77 0.91 -5.45
C ASN A 118 15.24 1.53 -4.13
N ALA A 119 16.42 2.13 -4.15
CA ALA A 119 17.01 2.76 -2.97
C ALA A 119 16.33 4.08 -2.57
N ASP A 120 15.60 4.70 -3.49
CA ASP A 120 14.86 5.95 -3.32
C ASP A 120 13.35 5.74 -3.13
N ASP A 121 12.91 4.53 -2.73
CA ASP A 121 11.52 4.29 -2.37
C ASP A 121 11.14 5.04 -1.09
N VAL A 122 10.21 5.99 -1.24
CA VAL A 122 9.72 6.88 -0.18
C VAL A 122 8.81 6.17 0.83
N ILE A 123 8.34 4.96 0.54
CA ILE A 123 7.44 4.20 1.43
C ILE A 123 8.24 3.36 2.43
N LEU A 124 9.49 3.02 2.12
CA LEU A 124 10.31 2.23 3.03
C LEU A 124 10.73 3.03 4.27
N GLY A 125 10.60 2.38 5.42
CA GLY A 125 11.05 2.90 6.69
C GLY A 125 12.56 2.73 6.90
N PRO A 126 13.12 3.44 7.89
CA PRO A 126 14.50 3.24 8.31
C PRO A 126 14.77 1.76 8.65
N GLY A 127 15.74 1.16 7.98
CA GLY A 127 16.17 -0.22 8.22
C GLY A 127 15.64 -1.26 7.22
N ASP A 128 14.59 -0.96 6.44
CA ASP A 128 13.97 -1.92 5.52
C ASP A 128 14.93 -2.38 4.41
N ILE A 129 15.68 -1.46 3.81
CA ILE A 129 16.75 -1.82 2.85
C ILE A 129 17.82 -2.69 3.51
N GLY A 130 18.15 -2.43 4.78
CA GLY A 130 19.08 -3.22 5.55
C GLY A 130 18.56 -4.64 5.79
N PHE A 131 17.27 -4.77 6.13
CA PHE A 131 16.57 -6.04 6.24
C PHE A 131 16.63 -6.81 4.91
N LEU A 132 16.22 -6.19 3.80
CA LEU A 132 16.24 -6.83 2.49
C LEU A 132 17.65 -7.33 2.12
N ARG A 133 18.69 -6.53 2.36
CA ARG A 133 20.10 -6.93 2.11
C ARG A 133 20.51 -8.14 2.91
N ARG A 134 20.23 -8.16 4.22
CA ARG A 134 20.61 -9.28 5.10
C ARG A 134 19.81 -10.55 4.85
N THR A 135 18.55 -10.41 4.44
CA THR A 135 17.63 -11.55 4.26
C THR A 135 17.78 -12.19 2.89
N LEU A 136 17.93 -11.39 1.82
CA LEU A 136 17.96 -11.90 0.44
C LEU A 136 19.38 -12.05 -0.11
N GLY A 137 20.36 -11.29 0.39
CA GLY A 137 21.75 -11.35 -0.06
C GLY A 137 21.87 -11.10 -1.57
N GLU A 138 22.50 -12.02 -2.30
CA GLU A 138 22.66 -11.96 -3.75
C GLU A 138 21.32 -12.01 -4.52
N ARG A 139 20.22 -12.42 -3.87
CA ARG A 139 18.87 -12.43 -4.45
C ARG A 139 18.16 -11.07 -4.35
N LEU A 140 18.85 -10.03 -3.88
CA LEU A 140 18.37 -8.65 -3.91
C LEU A 140 19.04 -7.87 -5.04
N THR A 141 18.23 -7.40 -6.00
CA THR A 141 18.64 -6.37 -6.94
C THR A 141 18.14 -5.02 -6.45
N LEU A 142 19.06 -4.15 -6.05
CA LEU A 142 18.74 -2.80 -5.58
C LEU A 142 19.15 -1.75 -6.62
N TYR A 143 18.18 -1.12 -7.26
CA TYR A 143 18.39 -0.03 -8.19
C TYR A 143 18.58 1.30 -7.45
N PRO A 144 19.38 2.23 -7.97
CA PRO A 144 19.62 3.51 -7.31
C PRO A 144 18.39 4.42 -7.34
N ARG A 145 17.52 4.28 -8.35
CA ARG A 145 16.36 5.14 -8.57
C ARG A 145 15.17 4.40 -9.15
N GLY A 146 13.97 4.86 -8.82
CA GLY A 146 12.70 4.34 -9.32
C GLY A 146 11.50 4.59 -8.40
N GLY A 147 11.70 5.12 -7.20
CA GLY A 147 10.63 5.28 -6.21
C GLY A 147 10.04 3.93 -5.82
N HIS A 148 8.74 3.86 -5.52
CA HIS A 148 8.12 2.60 -5.10
C HIS A 148 8.07 1.54 -6.21
N CYS A 149 7.51 1.89 -7.37
CA CYS A 149 7.27 0.96 -8.48
C CYS A 149 7.71 1.50 -9.86
N GLY A 150 8.38 2.65 -9.92
CA GLY A 150 8.79 3.27 -11.19
C GLY A 150 9.87 2.49 -11.93
N ASN A 151 10.50 1.50 -11.29
CA ASN A 151 11.45 0.59 -11.90
C ASN A 151 10.82 -0.49 -12.77
N LEU A 152 9.52 -0.79 -12.60
CA LEU A 152 8.88 -1.93 -13.26
C LEU A 152 8.82 -1.79 -14.79
N GLU A 153 8.56 -0.58 -15.29
CA GLU A 153 8.44 -0.30 -16.72
C GLU A 153 9.78 0.05 -17.38
N TYR A 154 10.86 0.20 -16.60
CA TYR A 154 12.16 0.52 -17.16
C TYR A 154 12.77 -0.70 -17.85
N ARG A 155 13.02 -0.59 -19.16
CA ARG A 155 13.40 -1.71 -20.03
C ARG A 155 14.57 -2.55 -19.50
N VAL A 156 15.56 -1.93 -18.87
CA VAL A 156 16.71 -2.65 -18.29
C VAL A 156 16.27 -3.52 -17.11
N ASN A 157 15.43 -2.99 -16.23
CA ASN A 157 14.94 -3.71 -15.07
C ASN A 157 13.96 -4.82 -15.47
N ALA A 158 13.11 -4.56 -16.48
CA ALA A 158 12.25 -5.58 -17.08
C ALA A 158 13.05 -6.74 -17.66
N LYS A 159 14.21 -6.46 -18.28
CA LYS A 159 15.13 -7.49 -18.75
C LYS A 159 15.66 -8.33 -17.58
N HIS A 160 16.07 -7.72 -16.46
CA HIS A 160 16.52 -8.47 -15.27
C HIS A 160 15.40 -9.38 -14.74
N MET A 161 14.15 -8.90 -14.68
CA MET A 161 13.00 -9.71 -14.27
C MET A 161 12.81 -10.93 -15.19
N LEU A 162 12.90 -10.74 -16.50
CA LEU A 162 12.79 -11.84 -17.47
C LEU A 162 13.95 -12.81 -17.39
N GLU A 163 15.18 -12.33 -17.15
CA GLU A 163 16.36 -13.16 -16.97
C GLU A 163 16.23 -14.04 -15.72
N PHE A 164 15.71 -13.52 -14.61
CA PHE A 164 15.44 -14.30 -13.41
C PHE A 164 14.54 -15.53 -13.68
N PHE A 165 13.52 -15.40 -14.55
CA PHE A 165 12.62 -16.50 -14.88
C PHE A 165 13.18 -17.50 -15.91
N ARG A 166 14.31 -17.20 -16.56
CA ARG A 166 14.92 -18.10 -17.54
C ARG A 166 15.80 -19.18 -16.93
N GLY A 167 16.19 -19.04 -15.66
CA GLY A 167 17.17 -19.90 -14.99
C GLY A 167 18.58 -19.45 -15.32
#